data_AF-A0A7W0JCV5-F1
#
_entry.id   AF-A0A7W0JCV5-F1
#
_cell.length_a   1.000
_cell.length_b   1.000
_cell.length_c   1.000
_cell.angle_alpha   90.00
_cell.angle_beta   90.00
_cell.angle_gamma   90.00
#
_symmetry.space_group_name_H-M   'P 1'
#
loop_
_entity.id
_entity.type
_entity.pdbx_description
1 polymer ?
#
loop_
_entity_poly.entity_id
_entity_poly.type
_entity_poly.pdbx_seq_one_letter_code
_entity_poly.pdbx_strand_id
1 'polypeptide(L)' 'IEKEEEKNRKKILNFKTAEDKRYAERFPKERFNAMYKDFHGGHTLFYKGHSKVSCHVMFGVLTLVASTIINLIQ' A
#
# COMPACT_ATOMS: atom_id res chain seq x y z
N ILE A 1 2.77 33.09 12.11
CA ILE A 1 1.44 33.72 11.93
C ILE A 1 0.98 33.54 10.49
N GLU A 2 1.60 34.20 9.50
CA GLU A 2 1.18 34.14 8.09
C GLU A 2 1.10 32.72 7.48
N LYS A 3 2.10 31.86 7.74
CA LYS A 3 2.12 30.46 7.27
C LYS A 3 1.00 29.60 7.88
N GLU A 4 0.60 29.87 9.12
CA GLU A 4 -0.48 29.13 9.78
C GLU A 4 -1.84 29.58 9.26
N GLU A 5 -2.02 30.88 9.02
CA GLU A 5 -3.23 31.41 8.39
C GLU A 5 -3.38 30.90 6.96
N GLU A 6 -2.29 30.83 6.20
CA GLU A 6 -2.30 30.25 4.85
C GLU A 6 -2.69 28.76 4.87
N LYS A 7 -2.20 28.01 5.84
CA LYS A 7 -2.59 26.60 6.06
C LYS A 7 -4.08 26.49 6.41
N ASN A 8 -4.60 27.39 7.24
CA ASN A 8 -6.02 27.44 7.59
C ASN A 8 -6.89 27.79 6.37
N ARG A 9 -6.48 28.76 5.54
CA ARG A 9 -7.16 29.08 4.27
C ARG A 9 -7.19 27.88 3.32
N LYS A 10 -6.06 27.20 3.13
CA LYS A 10 -5.97 25.97 2.32
C LYS A 10 -6.87 24.85 2.85
N LYS A 11 -7.00 24.73 4.18
CA LYS A 11 -7.88 23.75 4.84
C LYS A 11 -9.37 24.06 4.61
N ILE A 12 -9.79 25.32 4.71
CA ILE A 12 -11.18 25.74 4.44
C ILE A 12 -11.56 25.46 2.97
N LEU A 13 -10.63 25.71 2.05
CA LEU A 13 -10.82 25.50 0.61
C LEU A 13 -10.67 24.02 0.17
N ASN A 14 -10.39 23.09 1.09
CA ASN A 14 -10.04 21.69 0.78
C ASN A 14 -8.95 21.59 -0.30
N PHE A 15 -8.01 22.53 -0.33
CA PHE A 15 -6.97 22.61 -1.33
C PHE A 15 -5.96 21.47 -1.11
N LYS A 16 -5.95 20.48 -2.01
CA LYS A 16 -5.00 19.37 -2.00
C LYS A 16 -3.91 19.60 -3.02
N THR A 17 -2.66 19.65 -2.59
CA THR A 17 -1.51 19.71 -3.49
C THR A 17 -1.27 18.37 -4.18
N ALA A 18 -0.49 18.37 -5.26
CA ALA A 18 -0.05 17.12 -5.89
C ALA A 18 0.82 16.27 -4.95
N GLU A 19 1.57 16.90 -4.04
CA GLU A 19 2.36 16.22 -3.02
C GLU A 19 1.48 15.50 -2.00
N ASP A 20 0.41 16.14 -1.54
CA ASP A 20 -0.55 15.52 -0.61
C ASP A 20 -1.19 14.27 -1.21
N LYS A 21 -1.54 14.32 -2.51
CA LYS A 21 -2.10 13.16 -3.23
C LYS A 21 -1.09 12.01 -3.32
N ARG A 22 0.16 12.30 -3.71
CA ARG A 22 1.23 11.29 -3.78
C ARG A 22 1.56 10.71 -2.40
N TYR A 23 1.52 11.53 -1.36
CA TYR A 23 1.74 11.08 0.01
C TYR A 23 0.65 10.12 0.46
N ALA A 24 -0.61 10.36 0.08
CA ALA A 24 -1.73 9.46 0.39
C ALA A 24 -1.56 8.06 -0.22
N GLU A 25 -0.86 7.91 -1.35
CA GLU A 25 -0.55 6.60 -1.95
C GLU A 25 0.45 5.77 -1.13
N ARG A 26 1.15 6.36 -0.16
CA ARG A 26 2.11 5.63 0.68
C ARG A 26 1.41 4.60 1.56
N PHE A 27 0.31 4.98 2.19
CA PHE A 27 -0.43 4.13 3.10
C PHE A 27 -0.87 2.79 2.47
N PRO A 28 -1.51 2.75 1.28
CA PRO A 28 -1.86 1.47 0.65
C PRO A 28 -0.63 0.64 0.26
N LYS A 29 0.50 1.26 -0.12
CA LYS A 29 1.76 0.55 -0.42
C LYS A 29 2.34 -0.11 0.84
N GLU A 30 2.36 0.60 1.96
CA GLU A 30 2.84 0.06 3.24
C GLU A 30 1.93 -1.05 3.76
N ARG A 31 0.61 -0.84 3.68
CA ARG A 31 -0.39 -1.85 4.06
C ARG A 31 -0.26 -3.11 3.21
N PHE A 32 -0.11 -2.96 1.89
CA PHE A 32 0.13 -4.08 0.99
C PHE A 32 1.36 -4.88 1.41
N ASN A 33 2.48 -4.19 1.69
CA ASN A 33 3.72 -4.86 2.09
C ASN A 33 3.60 -5.55 3.45
N ALA A 34 2.91 -4.95 4.41
CA ALA A 34 2.63 -5.58 5.71
C ALA A 34 1.79 -6.85 5.53
N MET A 35 0.64 -6.75 4.84
CA MET A 35 -0.23 -7.90 4.61
C MET A 35 0.47 -9.01 3.83
N TYR A 36 1.24 -8.66 2.81
CA TYR A 36 1.99 -9.62 2.02
C TYR A 36 2.99 -10.42 2.89
N LYS A 37 3.71 -9.73 3.77
CA LYS A 37 4.67 -10.35 4.68
C LYS A 37 3.99 -11.23 5.73
N ASP A 38 2.94 -10.72 6.36
CA ASP A 38 2.31 -11.35 7.53
C ASP A 38 1.39 -12.51 7.15
N PHE A 39 0.67 -12.40 6.02
CA PHE A 39 -0.40 -13.33 5.66
C PHE A 39 -0.21 -14.06 4.32
N HIS A 40 0.57 -13.51 3.38
CA HIS A 40 0.69 -14.05 2.02
C HIS A 40 2.09 -14.59 1.68
N GLY A 41 2.82 -15.06 2.69
CA GLY A 41 4.06 -15.83 2.49
C GLY A 41 5.33 -15.01 2.30
N GLY A 42 5.30 -13.69 2.52
CA GLY A 42 6.49 -12.85 2.39
C GLY A 42 7.62 -13.18 3.39
N HIS A 43 7.31 -13.81 4.53
CA HIS A 43 8.31 -14.27 5.51
C HIS A 43 8.76 -15.74 5.33
N THR A 44 8.07 -16.54 4.53
CA THR A 44 8.27 -18.00 4.44
C THR A 44 8.90 -18.44 3.12
N LEU A 45 9.92 -17.70 2.67
CA LEU A 45 10.67 -17.95 1.43
C LEU A 45 11.86 -18.89 1.66
N PHE A 46 11.64 -20.20 1.59
CA PHE A 46 12.69 -21.22 1.75
C PHE A 46 13.07 -21.93 0.44
N TYR A 47 13.20 -21.18 -0.65
CA TYR A 47 13.52 -21.73 -1.98
C TYR A 47 14.93 -21.37 -2.45
N LYS A 48 15.62 -22.32 -3.10
CA LYS A 48 16.89 -22.06 -3.79
C LYS A 48 16.63 -21.69 -5.25
N GLY A 49 17.14 -20.53 -5.66
CA GLY A 49 17.09 -20.03 -7.04
C GLY A 49 16.09 -18.88 -7.26
N HIS A 50 16.52 -17.87 -8.02
CA HIS A 50 15.75 -16.63 -8.24
C HIS A 50 14.38 -16.88 -8.88
N SER A 51 14.26 -17.83 -9.81
CA SER A 51 13.01 -18.14 -10.50
C SER A 51 11.91 -18.61 -9.55
N LYS A 52 12.25 -19.47 -8.59
CA LYS A 52 11.32 -19.99 -7.58
C LYS A 52 10.91 -18.90 -6.60
N VAL A 53 11.86 -18.06 -6.17
CA VAL A 53 11.59 -16.92 -5.31
C VAL A 53 10.64 -15.93 -5.99
N SER A 54 10.91 -15.55 -7.23
CA SER A 54 10.02 -14.65 -7.99
C SER A 54 8.62 -15.23 -8.18
N CYS A 55 8.52 -16.53 -8.47
CA CYS A 55 7.22 -17.21 -8.60
C CYS A 55 6.42 -17.16 -7.29
N HIS A 56 7.05 -17.48 -6.15
CA HIS A 56 6.38 -17.42 -4.85
C HIS A 56 5.92 -16.00 -4.51
N VAL A 57 6.78 -15.01 -4.77
CA VAL A 57 6.45 -13.60 -4.52
C VAL A 57 5.23 -13.18 -5.33
N MET A 58 5.26 -13.44 -6.64
CA MET A 58 4.15 -13.06 -7.53
C MET A 58 2.86 -13.82 -7.19
N PHE A 59 2.96 -15.09 -6.78
CA PHE A 59 1.80 -15.84 -6.31
C PHE A 59 1.21 -15.24 -5.03
N GLY A 60 2.04 -14.87 -4.05
CA GLY A 60 1.57 -14.19 -2.84
C GLY A 60 0.85 -12.87 -3.16
N VAL A 61 1.34 -12.08 -4.12
CA VAL A 61 0.63 -10.89 -4.62
C VAL A 61 -0.76 -11.25 -5.18
N LEU A 62 -0.86 -12.31 -5.98
CA LEU A 62 -2.13 -12.77 -6.53
C LEU A 62 -3.14 -13.16 -5.43
N THR A 63 -2.68 -13.88 -4.40
CA THR A 63 -3.54 -14.28 -3.28
C THR A 63 -4.04 -13.08 -2.46
N LEU A 64 -3.22 -12.04 -2.31
CA LEU A 64 -3.61 -10.79 -1.64
C LEU A 64 -4.69 -10.06 -2.42
N VAL A 65 -4.54 -9.97 -3.76
CA VAL A 65 -5.56 -9.36 -4.63
C VAL A 65 -6.87 -10.15 -4.57
N ALA A 66 -6.80 -11.49 -4.66
CA ALA A 66 -7.99 -12.34 -4.55
C ALA A 66 -8.70 -12.15 -3.20
N SER A 67 -7.95 -12.13 -2.09
CA SER A 67 -8.51 -11.86 -0.77
C SER A 67 -9.17 -10.48 -0.70
N THR A 68 -8.56 -9.47 -1.30
CA THR A 68 -9.11 -8.10 -1.35
C THR A 68 -10.44 -8.06 -2.12
N ILE A 69 -10.53 -8.77 -3.25
CA ILE A 69 -11.76 -8.85 -4.06
C ILE A 69 -12.86 -9.57 -3.28
N ILE A 70 -12.56 -10.69 -2.62
CA ILE A 70 -13.54 -11.46 -1.84
C ILE A 70 -14.09 -10.60 -0.69
N ASN A 71 -13.22 -9.93 0.05
CA ASN A 71 -13.61 -9.03 1.15
C ASN A 71 -14.38 -7.79 0.68
N LEU A 72 -14.32 -7.43 -0.60
CA LEU A 72 -15.08 -6.31 -1.16
C LEU A 72 -16.53 -6.69 -1.46
N ILE A 73 -16.78 -7.98 -1.70
CA ILE A 73 -18.10 -8.51 -2.10
C ILE A 73 -18.89 -8.99 -0.87
N GLN A 74 -18.21 -9.40 0.20
CA GLN A 74 -18.80 -9.75 1.50
C GLN A 74 -19.22 -8.53 2.31
#